data_AF-A0A858JH73-F1
#
_entry.id   AF-A0A858JH73-F1
#
_cell.length_a   1.000
_cell.length_b   1.000
_cell.length_c   1.000
_cell.angle_alpha   90.00
_cell.angle_beta   90.00
_cell.angle_gamma   90.00
#
_symmetry.space_group_name_H-M   'P 1'
#
loop_
_entity.id
_entity.type
_entity.pdbx_description
1 polymer ?
#
loop_
_entity_poly.entity_id
_entity_poly.type
_entity_poly.pdbx_seq_one_letter_code
_entity_poly.pdbx_strand_id
1 'polypeptide(L)'
;MWTDHTAAATSVTPLSIDAAILQTPLGENSPIARYARTLARLRSKSRDIQTPRDEILFGRTFHDELKNLAAGLNLPPEHFQIDTSGDPLEVTEGRGRHLICPTHFENGAYFSHPHADHQLDYAPEELPKIQIGKYVRFGKGAGVNAGADVVIGDGAWLSPGSLLLRQDHDAYGRPSVGARTVAMSTLPPITLAEFAWVGRDAMVGWNCDYIGRCSIVATRAFTNTWIGDYSIAGDRGRILQYQPFKAHFMEEFNPSIETLLQIEAWDEIDANWRAAYAVTRDGLERKDLAAGITALAGEYARRSNILVINASHSSYFDVFKDQTIDVVSESRTLWAPFLQYAVDKRMTNIRLRSQPDLSSLPFPTGGNFHYRRAVGYHLVIVDPSTDPHHAPSVDELLRVVRPGGAVLVSADLLTGTHEISKTGRIGSQDFVLVRKPLEPS
;
A
#
# COMPACT_ATOMS: atom_id res chain seq x y z
N MET A 1 47.93 3.25 -2.64
CA MET A 1 47.81 4.48 -1.83
C MET A 1 46.35 4.55 -1.41
N TRP A 2 46.02 3.91 -0.28
CA TRP A 2 44.67 3.92 0.27
C TRP A 2 44.61 5.10 1.24
N THR A 3 43.76 6.07 0.94
CA THR A 3 43.47 7.18 1.84
C THR A 3 42.65 6.68 3.01
N ASP A 4 43.15 6.90 4.22
CA ASP A 4 42.47 6.67 5.49
C ASP A 4 41.14 7.43 5.51
N HIS A 5 40.04 6.70 5.39
CA HIS A 5 38.78 7.17 5.95
C HIS A 5 38.84 6.92 7.44
N THR A 6 39.13 7.95 8.22
CA THR A 6 38.87 7.98 9.66
C THR A 6 37.38 7.75 9.87
N ALA A 7 36.98 6.49 10.00
CA ALA A 7 35.70 6.11 10.56
C ALA A 7 35.62 6.73 11.95
N ALA A 8 34.56 7.48 12.23
CA ALA A 8 34.26 7.92 13.59
C ALA A 8 34.31 6.68 14.49
N ALA A 9 35.33 6.62 15.35
CA ALA A 9 35.53 5.51 16.27
C ALA A 9 34.32 5.48 17.21
N THR A 10 33.43 4.50 17.01
CA THR A 10 32.34 4.27 17.94
C THR A 10 32.96 3.66 19.19
N SER A 11 33.11 4.45 20.25
CA SER A 11 33.60 3.92 21.53
C SER A 11 32.51 3.07 22.14
N VAL A 12 32.70 1.75 22.14
CA VAL A 12 31.89 0.83 22.94
C VAL A 12 32.56 0.74 24.29
N THR A 13 32.11 1.53 25.25
CA THR A 13 32.51 1.37 26.64
C THR A 13 31.64 0.25 27.22
N PRO A 14 32.21 -0.88 27.68
CA PRO A 14 31.46 -1.80 28.50
C PRO A 14 30.92 -1.00 29.67
N LEU A 15 29.60 -0.97 29.85
CA LEU A 15 29.04 -0.49 31.10
C LEU A 15 29.68 -1.36 32.20
N SER A 16 30.51 -0.74 33.04
CA SER A 16 30.63 -1.19 34.42
C SER A 16 29.20 -1.23 34.91
N ILE A 17 28.65 -2.44 35.04
CA ILE A 17 27.28 -2.61 35.51
C ILE A 17 27.30 -2.23 36.99
N ASP A 18 27.24 -0.93 37.27
CA ASP A 18 26.74 -0.48 38.55
C ASP A 18 25.32 -1.03 38.65
N ALA A 19 25.07 -1.83 39.68
CA ALA A 19 23.75 -2.42 39.94
C ALA A 19 22.63 -1.35 39.98
N ALA A 20 22.99 -0.07 40.14
CA ALA A 20 22.09 1.09 40.05
C ALA A 20 21.61 1.42 38.62
N ILE A 21 22.39 1.15 37.56
CA ILE A 21 21.97 1.39 36.16
C ILE A 21 20.95 0.33 35.72
N LEU A 22 21.08 -0.91 36.23
CA LEU A 22 20.03 -1.94 36.10
C LEU A 22 18.74 -1.59 36.87
N GLN A 23 18.79 -0.63 37.79
CA GLN A 23 17.65 -0.17 38.59
C GLN A 23 17.08 1.17 38.11
N THR A 24 17.68 1.79 37.10
CA THR A 24 17.12 3.00 36.48
C THR A 24 16.19 2.52 35.37
N PRO A 25 14.87 2.76 35.43
CA PRO A 25 13.95 2.34 34.37
C PRO A 25 14.15 3.25 33.16
N LEU A 26 15.23 3.05 32.41
CA LEU A 26 15.44 3.69 31.12
C LEU A 26 14.33 3.19 30.20
N GLY A 27 13.34 4.07 29.96
CA GLY A 27 12.30 3.84 28.98
C GLY A 27 11.06 3.07 29.44
N GLU A 28 10.96 2.56 30.67
CA GLU A 28 9.77 1.77 31.05
C GLU A 28 8.47 2.57 31.02
N ASN A 29 8.52 3.89 31.18
CA ASN A 29 7.33 4.76 31.08
C ASN A 29 7.26 5.55 29.77
N SER A 30 8.18 5.34 28.82
CA SER A 30 8.11 6.03 27.53
C SER A 30 6.84 5.62 26.77
N PRO A 31 6.28 6.51 25.93
CA PRO A 31 5.09 6.19 25.13
C PRO A 31 5.27 4.90 24.33
N ILE A 32 6.43 4.72 23.69
CA ILE A 32 6.70 3.53 22.86
C ILE A 32 6.77 2.24 23.68
N ALA A 33 7.35 2.27 24.88
CA ALA A 33 7.41 1.09 25.74
C ALA A 33 6.04 0.70 26.26
N ARG A 34 5.18 1.69 26.57
CA ARG A 34 3.78 1.44 26.94
C ARG A 34 2.99 0.83 25.77
N TYR A 35 3.20 1.33 24.55
CA TYR A 35 2.60 0.77 23.34
C TYR A 35 3.05 -0.67 23.08
N ALA A 36 4.35 -0.93 23.04
CA ALA A 36 4.90 -2.26 22.77
C ALA A 36 4.47 -3.30 23.83
N ARG A 37 4.45 -2.94 25.12
CA ARG A 37 3.95 -3.84 26.18
C ARG A 37 2.45 -4.11 26.08
N THR A 38 1.66 -3.11 25.67
CA THR A 38 0.22 -3.29 25.43
C THR A 38 -0.01 -4.32 24.33
N LEU A 39 0.70 -4.19 23.20
CA LEU A 39 0.64 -5.16 22.10
C LEU A 39 1.13 -6.55 22.53
N ALA A 40 2.22 -6.63 23.31
CA ALA A 40 2.73 -7.92 23.81
C ALA A 40 1.74 -8.64 24.75
N ARG A 41 1.06 -7.89 25.63
CA ARG A 41 0.01 -8.43 26.50
C ARG A 41 -1.20 -8.92 25.69
N LEU A 42 -1.64 -8.13 24.70
CA LEU A 42 -2.73 -8.53 23.79
C LEU A 42 -2.37 -9.80 23.02
N ARG A 43 -1.14 -9.90 22.51
CA ARG A 43 -0.60 -11.13 21.87
C ARG A 43 -0.60 -12.34 22.81
N SER A 44 -0.32 -12.14 24.10
CA SER A 44 -0.40 -13.23 25.08
C SER A 44 -1.85 -13.69 25.24
N LYS A 45 -2.78 -12.75 25.45
CA LYS A 45 -4.21 -13.02 25.63
C LYS A 45 -4.84 -13.70 24.40
N SER A 46 -4.40 -13.38 23.18
CA SER A 46 -4.97 -13.98 21.96
C SER A 46 -4.72 -15.49 21.83
N ARG A 47 -3.73 -16.03 22.56
CA ARG A 47 -3.44 -17.48 22.59
C ARG A 47 -4.47 -18.29 23.36
N ASP A 48 -5.26 -17.63 24.21
CA ASP A 48 -6.26 -18.28 25.06
C ASP A 48 -7.63 -18.41 24.37
N ILE A 49 -7.82 -17.79 23.19
CA ILE A 49 -9.05 -17.85 22.39
C ILE A 49 -9.31 -19.28 21.89
N GLN A 50 -10.50 -19.83 22.17
CA GLN A 50 -10.88 -21.19 21.77
C GLN A 50 -12.15 -21.26 20.91
N THR A 51 -13.04 -20.28 21.03
CA THR A 51 -14.37 -20.31 20.38
C THR A 51 -14.64 -19.03 19.59
N PRO A 52 -15.57 -19.04 18.60
CA PRO A 52 -15.96 -17.83 17.87
C PRO A 52 -16.46 -16.69 18.77
N ARG A 53 -17.07 -17.04 19.91
CA ARG A 53 -17.47 -16.04 20.91
C ARG A 53 -16.25 -15.34 21.52
N ASP A 54 -15.20 -16.10 21.82
CA ASP A 54 -13.95 -15.55 22.36
C ASP A 54 -13.26 -14.65 21.34
N GLU A 55 -13.33 -14.98 20.04
CA GLU A 55 -12.75 -14.19 18.94
C GLU A 55 -13.37 -12.79 18.87
N ILE A 56 -14.70 -12.69 18.98
CA ILE A 56 -15.45 -11.42 19.01
C ILE A 56 -15.14 -10.65 20.30
N LEU A 57 -15.15 -11.32 21.45
CA LEU A 57 -14.84 -10.69 22.74
C LEU A 57 -13.41 -10.17 22.81
N PHE A 58 -12.46 -10.88 22.19
CA PHE A 58 -11.09 -10.42 22.08
C PHE A 58 -10.99 -9.19 21.17
N GLY A 59 -11.74 -9.13 20.06
CA GLY A 59 -11.81 -7.92 19.23
C GLY A 59 -12.18 -6.68 20.04
N ARG A 60 -13.20 -6.79 20.90
CA ARG A 60 -13.60 -5.71 21.84
C ARG A 60 -12.51 -5.40 22.87
N THR A 61 -11.89 -6.44 23.45
CA THR A 61 -10.77 -6.27 24.39
C THR A 61 -9.58 -5.55 23.74
N PHE A 62 -9.25 -5.87 22.49
CA PHE A 62 -8.19 -5.24 21.71
C PHE A 62 -8.50 -3.75 21.50
N HIS A 63 -9.73 -3.42 21.08
CA HIS A 63 -10.21 -2.05 20.98
C HIS A 63 -10.07 -1.29 22.31
N ASP A 64 -10.61 -1.84 23.39
CA ASP A 64 -10.65 -1.18 24.70
C ASP A 64 -9.24 -0.92 25.26
N GLU A 65 -8.32 -1.87 25.11
CA GLU A 65 -6.94 -1.74 25.62
C GLU A 65 -6.15 -0.68 24.85
N LEU A 66 -6.32 -0.58 23.52
CA LEU A 66 -5.70 0.48 22.73
C LEU A 66 -6.34 1.85 23.01
N LYS A 67 -7.66 1.90 23.18
CA LYS A 67 -8.39 3.12 23.57
C LYS A 67 -7.93 3.63 24.95
N ASN A 68 -7.77 2.74 25.92
CA ASN A 68 -7.25 3.08 27.24
C ASN A 68 -5.80 3.56 27.18
N LEU A 69 -4.98 2.96 26.31
CA LEU A 69 -3.62 3.44 26.06
C LEU A 69 -3.62 4.87 25.48
N ALA A 70 -4.45 5.14 24.46
CA ALA A 70 -4.61 6.48 23.89
C ALA A 70 -5.04 7.50 24.93
N ALA A 71 -6.08 7.20 25.72
CA ALA A 71 -6.54 8.07 26.79
C ALA A 71 -5.44 8.33 27.83
N GLY A 72 -4.69 7.29 28.22
CA GLY A 72 -3.58 7.40 29.17
C GLY A 72 -2.33 8.08 28.61
N LEU A 73 -2.32 8.45 27.32
CA LEU A 73 -1.28 9.20 26.63
C LEU A 73 -1.80 10.53 26.07
N ASN A 74 -3.06 10.89 26.32
CA ASN A 74 -3.75 12.06 25.76
C ASN A 74 -3.73 12.11 24.23
N LEU A 75 -3.77 10.94 23.58
CA LEU A 75 -3.87 10.85 22.12
C LEU A 75 -5.29 11.13 21.65
N PRO A 76 -5.44 11.68 20.43
CA PRO A 76 -6.74 11.96 19.89
C PRO A 76 -7.51 10.66 19.58
N PRO A 77 -8.86 10.67 19.63
CA PRO A 77 -9.67 9.46 19.50
C PRO A 77 -9.42 8.64 18.22
N GLU A 78 -9.03 9.30 17.13
CA GLU A 78 -8.76 8.70 15.83
C GLU A 78 -7.38 8.02 15.71
N HIS A 79 -6.53 8.12 16.73
CA HIS A 79 -5.18 7.53 16.71
C HIS A 79 -5.24 5.99 16.71
N PHE A 80 -6.13 5.42 17.53
CA PHE A 80 -6.48 4.00 17.51
C PHE A 80 -7.98 3.84 17.26
N GLN A 81 -8.35 3.52 16.02
CA GLN A 81 -9.74 3.35 15.61
C GLN A 81 -9.97 1.91 15.19
N ILE A 82 -10.67 1.13 16.02
CA ILE A 82 -10.98 -0.27 15.73
C ILE A 82 -12.49 -0.43 15.77
N ASP A 83 -13.11 -0.62 14.62
CA ASP A 83 -14.56 -0.81 14.53
C ASP A 83 -14.93 -2.27 14.78
N THR A 84 -15.45 -2.53 15.98
CA THR A 84 -15.96 -3.85 16.41
C THR A 84 -17.48 -3.91 16.44
N SER A 85 -18.15 -2.91 15.86
CA SER A 85 -19.60 -2.86 15.75
C SER A 85 -20.13 -3.84 14.69
N GLY A 86 -21.44 -4.03 14.70
CA GLY A 86 -22.12 -4.99 13.85
C GLY A 86 -22.51 -6.26 14.61
N ASP A 87 -23.53 -6.93 14.09
CA ASP A 87 -24.00 -8.22 14.58
C ASP A 87 -23.44 -9.34 13.69
N PRO A 88 -23.30 -10.57 14.21
CA PRO A 88 -23.00 -11.71 13.36
C PRO A 88 -24.02 -11.82 12.21
N LEU A 89 -23.54 -11.80 10.98
CA LEU A 89 -24.37 -11.90 9.78
C LEU A 89 -24.46 -13.36 9.36
N GLU A 90 -25.68 -13.84 9.15
CA GLU A 90 -25.89 -15.17 8.59
C GLU A 90 -25.95 -15.11 7.07
N VAL A 91 -25.16 -15.97 6.45
CA VAL A 91 -25.08 -16.12 5.00
C VAL A 91 -25.45 -17.54 4.64
N THR A 92 -26.31 -17.70 3.65
CA THR A 92 -26.64 -19.02 3.09
C THR A 92 -26.04 -19.09 1.71
N GLU A 93 -25.14 -20.04 1.48
CA GLU A 93 -24.61 -20.35 0.16
C GLU A 93 -24.96 -21.80 -0.19
N GLY A 94 -24.75 -22.22 -1.45
CA GLY A 94 -25.12 -23.56 -1.93
C GLY A 94 -24.53 -24.75 -1.14
N ARG A 95 -23.58 -24.52 -0.22
CA ARG A 95 -23.00 -25.54 0.68
C ARG A 95 -23.50 -25.48 2.13
N GLY A 96 -24.34 -24.52 2.50
CA GLY A 96 -24.93 -24.40 3.82
C GLY A 96 -25.01 -22.98 4.37
N ARG A 97 -25.33 -22.89 5.67
CA ARG A 97 -25.38 -21.64 6.43
C ARG A 97 -24.03 -21.38 7.09
N HIS A 98 -23.55 -20.15 6.98
CA HIS A 98 -22.29 -19.67 7.52
C HIS A 98 -22.53 -18.37 8.30
N LEU A 99 -21.69 -18.10 9.31
CA LEU A 99 -21.73 -16.86 10.07
C LEU A 99 -20.52 -16.01 9.73
N ILE A 100 -20.76 -14.75 9.39
CA ILE A 100 -19.74 -13.72 9.28
C ILE A 100 -19.78 -12.92 10.57
N CYS A 101 -18.76 -13.09 11.41
CA CYS A 101 -18.64 -12.36 12.66
C CYS A 101 -18.23 -10.89 12.40
N PRO A 102 -18.59 -9.95 13.30
CA PRO A 102 -17.99 -8.61 13.31
C PRO A 102 -16.48 -8.70 13.48
N THR A 103 -15.77 -7.58 13.43
CA THR A 103 -14.30 -7.56 13.50
C THR A 103 -13.77 -8.40 14.66
N HIS A 104 -13.01 -9.45 14.33
CA HIS A 104 -12.63 -10.52 15.28
C HIS A 104 -11.24 -11.07 14.99
N PHE A 105 -10.68 -11.73 16.01
CA PHE A 105 -9.34 -12.29 15.97
C PHE A 105 -9.39 -13.76 16.36
N GLU A 106 -8.98 -14.62 15.44
CA GLU A 106 -8.80 -16.04 15.71
C GLU A 106 -7.57 -16.29 16.62
N ASN A 107 -7.50 -17.49 17.16
CA ASN A 107 -6.44 -17.92 18.06
C ASN A 107 -5.03 -17.50 17.62
N GLY A 108 -4.31 -16.82 18.50
CA GLY A 108 -2.93 -16.43 18.30
C GLY A 108 -2.70 -15.36 17.23
N ALA A 109 -3.73 -14.77 16.63
CA ALA A 109 -3.58 -13.56 15.83
C ALA A 109 -3.03 -12.42 16.69
N TYR A 110 -2.14 -11.58 16.14
CA TYR A 110 -1.44 -10.59 16.95
C TYR A 110 -0.95 -9.36 16.18
N PHE A 111 -0.81 -8.28 16.95
CA PHE A 111 -0.05 -7.10 16.58
C PHE A 111 1.23 -7.06 17.42
N SER A 112 2.32 -6.55 16.86
CA SER A 112 3.58 -6.36 17.58
C SER A 112 4.31 -5.13 17.08
N HIS A 113 5.11 -4.50 17.94
CA HIS A 113 5.99 -3.41 17.55
C HIS A 113 7.44 -3.90 17.47
N PRO A 114 8.14 -3.73 16.34
CA PRO A 114 9.55 -4.08 16.22
C PRO A 114 10.46 -3.04 16.90
N HIS A 115 11.46 -3.48 17.66
CA HIS A 115 12.57 -2.64 18.16
C HIS A 115 12.19 -1.35 18.90
N ALA A 116 11.19 -1.42 19.80
CA ALA A 116 10.80 -0.29 20.65
C ALA A 116 11.97 0.33 21.44
N ASP A 117 13.00 -0.46 21.72
CA ASP A 117 14.24 -0.07 22.40
C ASP A 117 15.08 0.94 21.62
N HIS A 118 14.85 1.12 20.32
CA HIS A 118 15.53 2.12 19.49
C HIS A 118 14.73 3.42 19.35
N GLN A 119 13.53 3.48 19.91
CA GLN A 119 12.56 4.57 19.72
C GLN A 119 12.13 5.18 21.05
N LEU A 120 12.96 5.05 22.08
CA LEU A 120 12.64 5.47 23.45
C LEU A 120 12.30 6.95 23.58
N ASP A 121 12.76 7.77 22.63
CA ASP A 121 12.54 9.21 22.57
C ASP A 121 11.24 9.62 21.86
N TYR A 122 10.46 8.66 21.33
CA TYR A 122 9.18 8.94 20.66
C TYR A 122 8.21 9.65 21.61
N ALA A 123 7.72 10.81 21.17
CA ALA A 123 6.58 11.47 21.77
C ALA A 123 5.29 10.64 21.52
N PRO A 124 4.24 10.82 22.35
CA PRO A 124 2.99 10.08 22.17
C PRO A 124 2.41 10.17 20.76
N GLU A 125 2.48 11.34 20.13
CA GLU A 125 1.86 11.66 18.85
C GLU A 125 2.59 10.97 17.68
N GLU A 126 3.83 10.57 17.90
CA GLU A 126 4.69 9.84 16.95
C GLU A 126 4.46 8.32 17.00
N LEU A 127 3.61 7.85 17.93
CA LEU A 127 3.25 6.43 17.96
C LEU A 127 2.52 6.01 16.67
N PRO A 128 2.76 4.78 16.19
CA PRO A 128 2.05 4.26 15.02
C PRO A 128 0.55 4.21 15.24
N LYS A 129 -0.21 4.76 14.29
CA LYS A 129 -1.68 4.68 14.29
C LYS A 129 -2.14 3.29 13.86
N ILE A 130 -3.26 2.83 14.43
CA ILE A 130 -3.92 1.59 14.00
C ILE A 130 -5.38 1.89 13.71
N GLN A 131 -5.78 1.71 12.45
CA GLN A 131 -7.15 1.89 11.98
C GLN A 131 -7.65 0.58 11.36
N ILE A 132 -8.77 0.07 11.86
CA ILE A 132 -9.37 -1.21 11.44
C ILE A 132 -10.87 -0.97 11.26
N GLY A 133 -11.36 -1.25 10.05
CA GLY A 133 -12.75 -1.17 9.65
C GLY A 133 -13.65 -2.29 10.21
N LYS A 134 -14.87 -2.35 9.71
CA LYS A 134 -15.90 -3.32 10.11
C LYS A 134 -15.69 -4.68 9.46
N TYR A 135 -16.15 -5.73 10.15
CA TYR A 135 -16.12 -7.12 9.68
C TYR A 135 -14.75 -7.59 9.18
N VAL A 136 -13.67 -7.09 9.79
CA VAL A 136 -12.30 -7.52 9.46
C VAL A 136 -12.00 -8.83 10.18
N ARG A 137 -11.43 -9.79 9.45
CA ARG A 137 -11.03 -11.10 10.01
C ARG A 137 -9.52 -11.21 10.13
N PHE A 138 -9.03 -11.46 11.33
CA PHE A 138 -7.66 -11.88 11.58
C PHE A 138 -7.61 -13.38 11.85
N GLY A 139 -7.19 -14.16 10.85
CA GLY A 139 -7.11 -15.61 10.90
C GLY A 139 -6.06 -16.13 11.88
N LYS A 140 -6.14 -17.41 12.22
CA LYS A 140 -5.29 -18.05 13.24
C LYS A 140 -3.80 -17.78 13.00
N GLY A 141 -3.14 -17.17 13.98
CA GLY A 141 -1.71 -16.85 13.91
C GLY A 141 -1.33 -15.76 12.89
N ALA A 142 -2.30 -15.03 12.32
CA ALA A 142 -2.00 -13.87 11.49
C ALA A 142 -1.25 -12.81 12.31
N GLY A 143 -0.20 -12.24 11.76
CA GLY A 143 0.70 -11.32 12.46
C GLY A 143 0.84 -9.99 11.74
N VAL A 144 0.68 -8.89 12.48
CA VAL A 144 0.91 -7.54 11.98
C VAL A 144 2.05 -6.90 12.76
N ASN A 145 3.14 -6.55 12.09
CA ASN A 145 4.15 -5.69 12.69
C ASN A 145 3.68 -4.24 12.55
N ALA A 146 3.20 -3.63 13.63
CA ALA A 146 2.73 -2.25 13.64
C ALA A 146 3.89 -1.31 14.03
N GLY A 147 4.92 -1.27 13.19
CA GLY A 147 6.07 -0.36 13.32
C GLY A 147 5.77 1.08 12.87
N ALA A 148 4.81 1.23 11.98
CA ALA A 148 4.28 2.48 11.46
C ALA A 148 2.77 2.33 11.22
N ASP A 149 2.13 3.39 10.72
CA ASP A 149 0.68 3.44 10.57
C ASP A 149 0.13 2.24 9.79
N VAL A 150 -0.89 1.61 10.38
CA VAL A 150 -1.61 0.47 9.79
C VAL A 150 -3.06 0.87 9.56
N VAL A 151 -3.51 0.78 8.32
CA VAL A 151 -4.90 1.00 7.92
C VAL A 151 -5.44 -0.29 7.30
N ILE A 152 -6.54 -0.81 7.82
CA ILE A 152 -7.22 -2.00 7.31
C ILE A 152 -8.69 -1.65 7.10
N GLY A 153 -9.13 -1.64 5.85
CA GLY A 153 -10.49 -1.30 5.45
C GLY A 153 -11.51 -2.39 5.77
N ASP A 154 -12.77 -2.03 5.59
CA ASP A 154 -13.93 -2.88 5.86
C ASP A 154 -13.88 -4.21 5.10
N GLY A 155 -14.28 -5.31 5.76
CA GLY A 155 -14.36 -6.64 5.16
C GLY A 155 -13.03 -7.25 4.76
N ALA A 156 -11.90 -6.64 5.12
CA ALA A 156 -10.58 -7.19 4.82
C ALA A 156 -10.32 -8.49 5.60
N TRP A 157 -9.50 -9.36 5.02
CA TRP A 157 -9.19 -10.66 5.59
C TRP A 157 -7.69 -10.94 5.57
N LEU A 158 -7.12 -11.13 6.76
CA LEU A 158 -5.80 -11.73 6.93
C LEU A 158 -6.00 -13.22 7.22
N SER A 159 -5.68 -14.09 6.28
CA SER A 159 -5.83 -15.54 6.47
C SER A 159 -4.86 -16.11 7.50
N PRO A 160 -5.10 -17.35 7.99
CA PRO A 160 -4.21 -17.99 8.95
C PRO A 160 -2.74 -17.97 8.53
N GLY A 161 -1.86 -17.65 9.49
CA GLY A 161 -0.41 -17.59 9.29
C GLY A 161 0.10 -16.45 8.40
N SER A 162 -0.77 -15.57 7.88
CA SER A 162 -0.34 -14.43 7.07
C SER A 162 0.41 -13.38 7.90
N LEU A 163 1.40 -12.71 7.31
CA LEU A 163 2.26 -11.76 8.00
C LEU A 163 2.37 -10.43 7.23
N LEU A 164 2.19 -9.32 7.94
CA LEU A 164 2.54 -7.97 7.47
C LEU A 164 3.87 -7.54 8.14
N LEU A 165 4.97 -7.59 7.39
CA LEU A 165 6.31 -7.25 7.87
C LEU A 165 6.59 -5.76 7.61
N ARG A 166 6.59 -4.92 8.65
CA ARG A 166 6.79 -3.46 8.54
C ARG A 166 8.12 -3.00 9.11
N GLN A 167 9.17 -3.74 8.77
CA GLN A 167 10.51 -3.45 9.26
C GLN A 167 11.54 -3.89 8.24
N ASP A 168 12.52 -3.03 7.98
CA ASP A 168 13.70 -3.33 7.16
C ASP A 168 14.96 -2.78 7.80
N HIS A 169 15.93 -3.64 8.15
CA HIS A 169 17.22 -3.20 8.68
C HIS A 169 18.19 -2.89 7.55
N ASP A 170 18.95 -1.78 7.68
CA ASP A 170 20.12 -1.61 6.83
C ASP A 170 21.19 -2.65 7.21
N ALA A 171 21.46 -3.59 6.29
CA ALA A 171 22.63 -4.44 6.41
C ALA A 171 23.86 -3.65 5.96
N TYR A 172 24.24 -2.64 6.75
CA TYR A 172 25.64 -2.26 6.80
C TYR A 172 26.44 -3.56 6.95
N GLY A 173 27.62 -3.68 6.32
CA GLY A 173 28.45 -4.89 6.30
C GLY A 173 28.96 -5.39 7.67
N ARG A 174 28.27 -5.06 8.76
CA ARG A 174 28.38 -5.55 10.12
C ARG A 174 27.60 -6.86 10.29
N PRO A 175 28.10 -7.79 11.11
CA PRO A 175 27.33 -8.95 11.56
C PRO A 175 26.03 -8.57 12.27
N SER A 176 25.08 -9.51 12.36
CA SER A 176 23.71 -9.30 12.88
C SER A 176 23.63 -8.57 14.23
N VAL A 177 24.56 -8.81 15.15
CA VAL A 177 24.61 -8.12 16.45
C VAL A 177 24.97 -6.64 16.29
N GLY A 178 25.88 -6.31 15.39
CA GLY A 178 26.27 -4.92 15.08
C GLY A 178 25.28 -4.20 14.17
N ALA A 179 24.50 -4.92 13.36
CA ALA A 179 23.38 -4.34 12.60
C ALA A 179 22.25 -3.88 13.52
N ARG A 180 22.10 -4.51 14.70
CA ARG A 180 21.13 -4.11 15.73
C ARG A 180 21.51 -2.84 16.49
N THR A 181 22.72 -2.28 16.32
CA THR A 181 23.14 -1.09 17.07
C THR A 181 23.07 0.21 16.26
N VAL A 182 22.67 0.15 14.99
CA VAL A 182 22.63 1.32 14.10
C VAL A 182 21.24 1.93 14.12
N ALA A 183 21.17 3.26 14.19
CA ALA A 183 19.93 4.02 14.17
C ALA A 183 19.19 3.81 12.84
N MET A 184 18.14 3.00 12.97
CA MET A 184 16.93 2.80 12.17
C MET A 184 16.92 1.84 10.98
N SER A 185 15.98 0.93 11.18
CA SER A 185 15.24 0.18 10.17
C SER A 185 14.19 1.11 9.56
N THR A 186 13.89 1.05 8.27
CA THR A 186 12.69 1.76 7.79
C THR A 186 11.44 1.04 8.32
N LEU A 187 10.49 1.80 8.87
CA LEU A 187 9.18 1.32 9.32
C LEU A 187 8.12 1.91 8.38
N PRO A 188 7.84 1.28 7.23
CA PRO A 188 6.89 1.82 6.28
C PRO A 188 5.45 1.56 6.74
N PRO A 189 4.51 2.50 6.50
CA PRO A 189 3.11 2.27 6.76
C PRO A 189 2.54 1.19 5.81
N ILE A 190 1.34 0.72 6.10
CA ILE A 190 0.60 -0.17 5.20
C ILE A 190 -0.89 0.12 5.22
N THR A 191 -1.49 0.10 4.03
CA THR A 191 -2.94 0.13 3.82
C THR A 191 -3.39 -1.16 3.16
N LEU A 192 -4.31 -1.87 3.81
CA LEU A 192 -5.16 -2.90 3.21
C LEU A 192 -6.50 -2.23 2.95
N ALA A 193 -6.87 -2.00 1.69
CA ALA A 193 -8.15 -1.39 1.35
C ALA A 193 -9.35 -2.34 1.61
N GLU A 194 -10.56 -1.85 1.38
CA GLU A 194 -11.78 -2.60 1.67
C GLU A 194 -11.81 -3.93 0.90
N PHE A 195 -12.24 -4.99 1.57
CA PHE A 195 -12.34 -6.35 1.04
C PHE A 195 -11.03 -6.93 0.51
N ALA A 196 -9.88 -6.34 0.85
CA ALA A 196 -8.58 -6.91 0.54
C ALA A 196 -8.36 -8.23 1.30
N TRP A 197 -7.71 -9.20 0.67
CA TRP A 197 -7.46 -10.52 1.24
C TRP A 197 -5.99 -10.89 1.15
N VAL A 198 -5.36 -11.09 2.31
CA VAL A 198 -4.02 -11.68 2.41
C VAL A 198 -4.15 -13.18 2.60
N GLY A 199 -3.73 -13.96 1.62
CA GLY A 199 -3.84 -15.41 1.60
C GLY A 199 -3.09 -16.11 2.72
N ARG A 200 -3.49 -17.35 2.99
CA ARG A 200 -2.90 -18.20 4.05
C ARG A 200 -1.39 -18.30 3.89
N ASP A 201 -0.66 -18.14 5.00
CA ASP A 201 0.81 -18.21 5.08
C ASP A 201 1.53 -17.23 4.11
N ALA A 202 0.83 -16.22 3.57
CA ALA A 202 1.45 -15.20 2.72
C ALA A 202 2.19 -14.16 3.56
N MET A 203 3.24 -13.61 2.99
CA MET A 203 4.10 -12.61 3.65
C MET A 203 4.12 -11.33 2.83
N VAL A 204 3.70 -10.23 3.44
CA VAL A 204 3.70 -8.89 2.86
C VAL A 204 4.90 -8.14 3.42
N GLY A 205 5.96 -8.08 2.62
CA GLY A 205 7.23 -7.41 2.91
C GLY A 205 7.12 -5.89 2.89
N TRP A 206 8.06 -5.24 3.57
CA TRP A 206 8.06 -3.82 3.95
C TRP A 206 7.81 -2.83 2.80
N ASN A 207 8.24 -3.13 1.57
CA ASN A 207 8.02 -2.24 0.42
C ASN A 207 6.62 -2.33 -0.20
N CYS A 208 5.74 -3.21 0.32
CA CYS A 208 4.33 -3.23 -0.03
C CYS A 208 3.55 -2.33 0.94
N ASP A 209 3.35 -1.07 0.58
CA ASP A 209 2.60 -0.08 1.35
C ASP A 209 1.09 -0.13 1.09
N TYR A 210 0.65 -0.78 0.02
CA TYR A 210 -0.75 -0.80 -0.40
C TYR A 210 -1.19 -2.17 -0.94
N ILE A 211 -2.33 -2.66 -0.46
CA ILE A 211 -3.08 -3.79 -1.02
C ILE A 211 -4.46 -3.27 -1.37
N GLY A 212 -4.75 -3.22 -2.68
CA GLY A 212 -5.92 -2.56 -3.22
C GLY A 212 -7.26 -3.20 -2.87
N ARG A 213 -8.33 -2.44 -3.14
CA ARG A 213 -9.72 -2.81 -2.86
C ARG A 213 -10.06 -4.12 -3.56
N CYS A 214 -10.72 -5.03 -2.86
CA CYS A 214 -11.07 -6.38 -3.35
C CYS A 214 -9.88 -7.18 -3.94
N SER A 215 -8.64 -6.85 -3.57
CA SER A 215 -7.45 -7.51 -4.11
C SER A 215 -7.01 -8.67 -3.24
N ILE A 216 -6.31 -9.63 -3.84
CA ILE A 216 -5.94 -10.88 -3.18
C ILE A 216 -4.44 -11.10 -3.31
N VAL A 217 -3.75 -11.28 -2.19
CA VAL A 217 -2.40 -11.86 -2.16
C VAL A 217 -2.57 -13.38 -2.10
N ALA A 218 -2.02 -14.11 -3.05
CA ALA A 218 -2.14 -15.57 -3.09
C ALA A 218 -1.51 -16.24 -1.86
N THR A 219 -2.02 -17.42 -1.50
CA THR A 219 -1.50 -18.21 -0.38
C THR A 219 0.01 -18.49 -0.56
N ARG A 220 0.79 -18.38 0.52
CA ARG A 220 2.25 -18.61 0.54
C ARG A 220 3.07 -17.71 -0.38
N ALA A 221 2.49 -16.63 -0.94
CA ALA A 221 3.24 -15.67 -1.70
C ALA A 221 4.07 -14.77 -0.79
N PHE A 222 5.26 -14.35 -1.24
CA PHE A 222 5.98 -13.22 -0.66
C PHE A 222 5.85 -12.02 -1.60
N THR A 223 5.13 -10.98 -1.18
CA THR A 223 5.05 -9.72 -1.94
C THR A 223 5.86 -8.64 -1.26
N ASN A 224 6.68 -7.91 -2.02
CA ASN A 224 7.44 -6.75 -1.51
C ASN A 224 7.27 -5.55 -2.45
N THR A 225 6.07 -5.42 -3.01
CA THR A 225 5.62 -4.29 -3.81
C THR A 225 4.11 -4.17 -3.65
N TRP A 226 3.57 -2.97 -3.85
CA TRP A 226 2.13 -2.74 -3.74
C TRP A 226 1.32 -3.53 -4.78
N ILE A 227 0.09 -3.85 -4.40
CA ILE A 227 -0.88 -4.60 -5.20
C ILE A 227 -2.02 -3.66 -5.53
N GLY A 228 -2.32 -3.51 -6.82
CA GLY A 228 -3.39 -2.62 -7.28
C GLY A 228 -4.77 -3.20 -7.07
N ASP A 229 -5.76 -2.32 -7.09
CA ASP A 229 -7.19 -2.61 -6.90
C ASP A 229 -7.67 -3.74 -7.82
N TYR A 230 -8.63 -4.53 -7.32
CA TYR A 230 -9.31 -5.62 -8.02
C TYR A 230 -8.38 -6.65 -8.69
N SER A 231 -7.23 -6.93 -8.06
CA SER A 231 -6.21 -7.80 -8.63
C SER A 231 -5.88 -9.00 -7.75
N ILE A 232 -5.57 -10.14 -8.37
CA ILE A 232 -4.99 -11.30 -7.69
C ILE A 232 -3.49 -11.30 -7.98
N ALA A 233 -2.68 -11.15 -6.93
CA ALA A 233 -1.23 -11.13 -7.01
C ALA A 233 -0.61 -12.40 -6.42
N GLY A 234 0.36 -12.97 -7.13
CA GLY A 234 1.18 -14.09 -6.68
C GLY A 234 2.50 -13.64 -6.05
N ASP A 235 3.48 -14.54 -6.10
CA ASP A 235 4.81 -14.25 -5.57
C ASP A 235 5.45 -13.02 -6.23
N ARG A 236 6.19 -12.24 -5.44
CA ARG A 236 6.82 -10.97 -5.82
C ARG A 236 5.84 -9.88 -6.30
N GLY A 237 4.55 -10.02 -5.98
CA GLY A 237 3.51 -9.06 -6.39
C GLY A 237 3.14 -9.15 -7.87
N ARG A 238 3.50 -10.24 -8.56
CA ARG A 238 3.10 -10.45 -9.96
C ARG A 238 1.59 -10.63 -10.06
N ILE A 239 0.93 -9.86 -10.92
CA ILE A 239 -0.50 -10.04 -11.17
C ILE A 239 -0.73 -11.35 -11.93
N LEU A 240 -1.64 -12.16 -11.41
CA LEU A 240 -2.09 -13.43 -12.00
C LEU A 240 -3.41 -13.26 -12.74
N GLN A 241 -4.29 -12.41 -12.20
CA GLN A 241 -5.63 -12.20 -12.72
C GLN A 241 -6.19 -10.85 -12.27
N TYR A 242 -6.97 -10.21 -13.13
CA TYR A 242 -7.79 -9.05 -12.80
C TYR A 242 -9.26 -9.44 -12.59
N GLN A 243 -9.99 -8.64 -11.81
CA GLN A 243 -11.41 -8.86 -11.48
C GLN A 243 -12.28 -7.67 -11.93
N PRO A 244 -12.43 -7.42 -13.25
CA PRO A 244 -13.12 -6.24 -13.77
C PRO A 244 -14.61 -6.20 -13.39
N PHE A 245 -15.31 -7.33 -13.36
CA PHE A 245 -16.71 -7.38 -12.94
C PHE A 245 -16.91 -6.96 -11.48
N LYS A 246 -15.96 -7.28 -10.61
CA LYS A 246 -15.99 -6.79 -9.22
C LYS A 246 -15.77 -5.29 -9.17
N ALA A 247 -14.82 -4.78 -9.94
CA ALA A 247 -14.58 -3.34 -10.03
C ALA A 247 -15.86 -2.62 -10.49
N HIS A 248 -16.54 -3.13 -11.52
CA HIS A 248 -17.80 -2.55 -12.00
C HIS A 248 -18.84 -2.53 -10.89
N PHE A 249 -19.09 -3.68 -10.27
CA PHE A 249 -20.12 -3.80 -9.24
C PHE A 249 -19.84 -2.91 -8.01
N MET A 250 -18.60 -2.93 -7.53
CA MET A 250 -18.20 -2.20 -6.33
C MET A 250 -18.17 -0.69 -6.52
N GLU A 251 -17.77 -0.21 -7.70
CA GLU A 251 -17.67 1.23 -7.97
C GLU A 251 -19.00 1.84 -8.43
N GLU A 252 -19.86 1.09 -9.12
CA GLU A 252 -21.16 1.59 -9.57
C GLU A 252 -22.22 1.55 -8.47
N PHE A 253 -22.30 0.45 -7.72
CA PHE A 253 -23.37 0.24 -6.75
C PHE A 253 -22.95 0.57 -5.31
N ASN A 254 -21.64 0.63 -5.04
CA ASN A 254 -21.05 0.79 -3.70
C ASN A 254 -21.84 0.06 -2.60
N PRO A 255 -22.01 -1.26 -2.74
CA PRO A 255 -22.93 -2.04 -1.93
C PRO A 255 -22.48 -2.08 -0.47
N SER A 256 -23.44 -2.20 0.46
CA SER A 256 -23.12 -2.51 1.86
C SER A 256 -22.57 -3.95 1.98
N ILE A 257 -21.92 -4.25 3.10
CA ILE A 257 -21.41 -5.61 3.38
C ILE A 257 -22.56 -6.63 3.39
N GLU A 258 -23.69 -6.28 4.00
CA GLU A 258 -24.88 -7.12 4.03
C GLU A 258 -25.42 -7.41 2.63
N THR A 259 -25.42 -6.38 1.77
CA THR A 259 -25.83 -6.51 0.37
C THR A 259 -24.87 -7.43 -0.40
N LEU A 260 -23.56 -7.25 -0.20
CA LEU A 260 -22.53 -8.08 -0.84
C LEU A 260 -22.66 -9.57 -0.49
N LEU A 261 -22.93 -9.88 0.78
CA LEU A 261 -23.05 -11.25 1.26
C LEU A 261 -24.32 -11.96 0.76
N GLN A 262 -25.32 -11.23 0.25
CA GLN A 262 -26.54 -11.80 -0.33
C GLN A 262 -26.39 -12.13 -1.82
N ILE A 263 -25.26 -11.82 -2.44
CA ILE A 263 -25.04 -12.04 -3.87
C ILE A 263 -24.62 -13.50 -4.09
N GLU A 264 -25.55 -14.30 -4.59
CA GLU A 264 -25.30 -15.67 -5.02
C GLU A 264 -24.86 -15.74 -6.50
N ALA A 265 -25.40 -14.87 -7.35
CA ALA A 265 -25.26 -14.93 -8.81
C ALA A 265 -24.11 -14.04 -9.35
N TRP A 266 -22.89 -14.25 -8.86
CA TRP A 266 -21.70 -13.51 -9.35
C TRP A 266 -21.45 -13.70 -10.85
N ASP A 267 -21.84 -14.84 -11.42
CA ASP A 267 -21.73 -15.13 -12.85
C ASP A 267 -22.66 -14.22 -13.68
N GLU A 268 -23.83 -13.85 -13.15
CA GLU A 268 -24.74 -12.90 -13.81
C GLU A 268 -24.16 -11.48 -13.79
N ILE A 269 -23.48 -11.10 -12.71
CA ILE A 269 -22.78 -9.81 -12.62
C ILE A 269 -21.65 -9.75 -13.66
N ASP A 270 -20.85 -10.82 -13.83
CA ASP A 270 -19.82 -10.87 -14.87
C ASP A 270 -20.43 -10.81 -16.28
N ALA A 271 -21.52 -11.55 -16.52
CA ALA A 271 -22.22 -11.52 -17.82
C ALA A 271 -22.77 -10.13 -18.15
N ASN A 272 -23.42 -9.47 -17.19
CA ASN A 272 -23.95 -8.12 -17.34
C ASN A 272 -22.84 -7.10 -17.59
N TRP A 273 -21.74 -7.18 -16.83
CA TRP A 273 -20.56 -6.36 -17.05
C TRP A 273 -20.01 -6.53 -18.47
N ARG A 274 -19.83 -7.77 -18.95
CA ARG A 274 -19.33 -8.03 -20.30
C ARG A 274 -20.23 -7.45 -21.39
N ALA A 275 -21.55 -7.53 -21.20
CA ALA A 275 -22.52 -6.92 -22.11
C ALA A 275 -22.39 -5.39 -22.13
N ALA A 276 -22.27 -4.75 -20.95
CA ALA A 276 -22.07 -3.30 -20.84
C ALA A 276 -20.73 -2.87 -21.45
N TYR A 277 -19.64 -3.61 -21.18
CA TYR A 277 -18.31 -3.34 -21.71
C TYR A 277 -18.25 -3.43 -23.24
N ALA A 278 -18.96 -4.39 -23.84
CA ALA A 278 -18.99 -4.55 -25.29
C ALA A 278 -19.52 -3.31 -26.03
N VAL A 279 -20.36 -2.51 -25.37
CA VAL A 279 -20.91 -1.25 -25.90
C VAL A 279 -19.95 -0.08 -25.71
N THR A 280 -19.14 -0.08 -24.64
CA THR A 280 -18.28 1.05 -24.26
C THR A 280 -16.84 0.93 -24.72
N ARG A 281 -16.37 -0.26 -25.12
CA ARG A 281 -14.96 -0.53 -25.45
C ARG A 281 -14.37 0.39 -26.51
N ASP A 282 -15.16 0.77 -27.52
CA ASP A 282 -14.66 1.55 -28.67
C ASP A 282 -14.33 3.00 -28.26
N GLY A 283 -14.88 3.50 -27.15
CA GLY A 283 -14.59 4.81 -26.59
C GLY A 283 -13.33 4.88 -25.72
N LEU A 284 -12.73 3.73 -25.37
CA LEU A 284 -11.58 3.66 -24.47
C LEU A 284 -10.24 3.87 -25.18
N GLU A 285 -10.20 3.73 -26.50
CA GLU A 285 -8.99 3.90 -27.30
C GLU A 285 -8.96 5.29 -27.96
N ARG A 286 -7.83 6.00 -27.83
CA ARG A 286 -7.54 7.23 -28.58
C ARG A 286 -6.22 7.12 -29.32
N LYS A 287 -6.31 7.04 -30.65
CA LYS A 287 -5.15 6.88 -31.55
C LYS A 287 -4.23 8.08 -31.57
N ASP A 288 -4.81 9.29 -31.50
CA ASP A 288 -4.07 10.54 -31.47
C ASP A 288 -3.28 10.71 -30.16
N LEU A 289 -3.85 10.27 -29.03
CA LEU A 289 -3.17 10.18 -27.74
C LEU A 289 -1.95 9.24 -27.82
N ALA A 290 -2.14 8.02 -28.33
CA ALA A 290 -1.06 7.05 -28.48
C ALA A 290 0.08 7.59 -29.38
N ALA A 291 -0.27 8.21 -30.51
CA ALA A 291 0.70 8.80 -31.44
C ALA A 291 1.48 9.96 -30.80
N GLY A 292 0.78 10.86 -30.09
CA GLY A 292 1.39 12.00 -29.40
C GLY A 292 2.37 11.57 -28.30
N ILE A 293 1.98 10.62 -27.45
CA ILE A 293 2.86 10.08 -26.40
C ILE A 293 4.08 9.41 -27.03
N THR A 294 3.88 8.61 -28.09
CA THR A 294 4.99 7.94 -28.78
C THR A 294 5.97 8.96 -29.37
N ALA A 295 5.48 10.03 -29.97
CA ALA A 295 6.33 11.08 -30.55
C ALA A 295 7.14 11.83 -29.47
N LEU A 296 6.53 12.16 -28.33
CA LEU A 296 7.17 12.94 -27.28
C LEU A 296 8.06 12.08 -26.37
N ALA A 297 7.56 10.93 -25.94
CA ALA A 297 8.15 10.12 -24.88
C ALA A 297 8.51 8.68 -25.31
N GLY A 298 8.46 8.34 -26.60
CA GLY A 298 8.76 6.99 -27.11
C GLY A 298 10.16 6.45 -26.75
N GLU A 299 11.13 7.32 -26.46
CA GLU A 299 12.44 6.91 -25.94
C GLU A 299 12.38 6.22 -24.57
N TYR A 300 11.32 6.48 -23.80
CA TYR A 300 11.04 5.86 -22.51
C TYR A 300 10.28 4.54 -22.64
N ALA A 301 9.73 4.20 -23.81
CA ALA A 301 9.01 2.94 -24.06
C ALA A 301 9.91 1.69 -24.03
N ARG A 302 11.23 1.85 -23.89
CA ARG A 302 12.17 0.75 -23.64
C ARG A 302 12.52 0.57 -22.15
N ARG A 303 11.99 1.44 -21.28
CA ARG A 303 12.36 1.52 -19.86
C ARG A 303 11.24 0.99 -18.98
N SER A 304 11.58 0.39 -17.84
CA SER A 304 10.73 -0.62 -17.21
C SER A 304 9.47 -0.15 -16.48
N ASN A 305 9.39 1.11 -16.03
CA ASN A 305 8.36 1.57 -15.09
C ASN A 305 7.78 2.92 -15.51
N ILE A 306 6.47 2.94 -15.75
CA ILE A 306 5.69 4.10 -16.20
C ILE A 306 4.60 4.37 -15.16
N LEU A 307 4.40 5.64 -14.80
CA LEU A 307 3.27 6.10 -13.99
C LEU A 307 2.35 6.96 -14.83
N VAL A 308 1.05 6.71 -14.77
CA VAL A 308 0.03 7.55 -15.39
C VAL A 308 -0.88 8.10 -14.31
N ILE A 309 -1.02 9.42 -14.26
CA ILE A 309 -1.91 10.14 -13.36
C ILE A 309 -3.24 10.39 -14.07
N ASN A 310 -4.36 10.02 -13.45
CA ASN A 310 -5.72 10.25 -13.94
C ASN A 310 -5.98 9.75 -15.37
N ALA A 311 -5.46 8.56 -15.70
CA ALA A 311 -5.65 7.96 -17.03
C ALA A 311 -7.13 7.92 -17.43
N SER A 312 -7.46 8.51 -18.58
CA SER A 312 -8.82 8.57 -19.14
C SER A 312 -9.05 7.59 -20.30
N HIS A 313 -7.96 7.01 -20.83
CA HIS A 313 -7.99 6.13 -21.99
C HIS A 313 -7.05 4.92 -21.82
N SER A 314 -7.39 3.80 -22.45
CA SER A 314 -6.57 2.58 -22.46
C SER A 314 -5.32 2.66 -23.35
N SER A 315 -5.21 3.70 -24.19
CA SER A 315 -4.09 3.90 -25.12
C SER A 315 -2.70 3.86 -24.47
N TYR A 316 -2.58 4.27 -23.19
CA TYR A 316 -1.32 4.17 -22.45
C TYR A 316 -0.82 2.72 -22.37
N PHE A 317 -1.76 1.77 -22.24
CA PHE A 317 -1.45 0.36 -22.07
C PHE A 317 -0.84 -0.25 -23.33
N ASP A 318 -1.28 0.18 -24.52
CA ASP A 318 -0.68 -0.28 -25.77
C ASP A 318 0.70 0.32 -26.01
N VAL A 319 0.86 1.62 -25.73
CA VAL A 319 2.14 2.33 -25.92
C VAL A 319 3.22 1.71 -25.03
N PHE A 320 2.86 1.30 -23.81
CA PHE A 320 3.79 0.78 -22.81
C PHE A 320 3.60 -0.70 -22.48
N LYS A 321 3.08 -1.48 -23.43
CA LYS A 321 2.63 -2.87 -23.19
C LYS A 321 3.69 -3.81 -22.61
N ASP A 322 4.97 -3.53 -22.83
CA ASP A 322 6.10 -4.35 -22.39
C ASP A 322 6.72 -3.82 -21.07
N GLN A 323 6.09 -2.85 -20.41
CA GLN A 323 6.57 -2.17 -19.20
C GLN A 323 5.62 -2.40 -18.02
N THR A 324 6.08 -2.17 -16.79
CA THR A 324 5.15 -2.02 -15.66
C THR A 324 4.46 -0.67 -15.78
N ILE A 325 3.13 -0.68 -15.77
CA ILE A 325 2.30 0.52 -15.87
C ILE A 325 1.54 0.65 -14.55
N ASP A 326 1.88 1.67 -13.81
CA ASP A 326 1.15 2.06 -12.62
C ASP A 326 0.21 3.21 -12.99
N VAL A 327 -1.05 3.11 -12.56
CA VAL A 327 -2.05 4.17 -12.73
C VAL A 327 -2.48 4.60 -11.35
N VAL A 328 -2.44 5.91 -11.11
CA VAL A 328 -3.01 6.52 -9.91
C VAL A 328 -4.07 7.52 -10.31
N SER A 329 -5.23 7.50 -9.64
CA SER A 329 -6.31 8.43 -9.92
C SER A 329 -7.14 8.74 -8.68
N GLU A 330 -7.73 9.93 -8.65
CA GLU A 330 -8.71 10.34 -7.64
C GLU A 330 -10.00 9.50 -7.73
N SER A 331 -10.30 8.98 -8.91
CA SER A 331 -11.51 8.21 -9.18
C SER A 331 -11.21 6.79 -9.64
N ARG A 332 -12.08 5.85 -9.27
CA ARG A 332 -12.06 4.46 -9.72
C ARG A 332 -13.02 4.16 -10.87
N THR A 333 -13.71 5.16 -11.41
CA THR A 333 -14.75 4.97 -12.45
C THR A 333 -14.28 4.16 -13.66
N LEU A 334 -12.99 4.28 -14.03
CA LEU A 334 -12.42 3.57 -15.17
C LEU A 334 -11.73 2.24 -14.82
N TRP A 335 -11.79 1.78 -13.57
CA TRP A 335 -11.07 0.57 -13.16
C TRP A 335 -11.62 -0.66 -13.89
N ALA A 336 -12.94 -0.84 -13.89
CA ALA A 336 -13.57 -1.95 -14.59
C ALA A 336 -13.21 -2.02 -16.09
N PRO A 337 -13.38 -0.94 -16.89
CA PRO A 337 -13.02 -0.99 -18.30
C PRO A 337 -11.51 -1.17 -18.54
N PHE A 338 -10.64 -0.57 -17.72
CA PHE A 338 -9.18 -0.74 -17.85
C PHE A 338 -8.73 -2.16 -17.53
N LEU A 339 -9.27 -2.76 -16.47
CA LEU A 339 -8.98 -4.14 -16.10
C LEU A 339 -9.51 -5.12 -17.14
N GLN A 340 -10.70 -4.86 -17.70
CA GLN A 340 -11.25 -5.69 -18.78
C GLN A 340 -10.40 -5.59 -20.05
N TYR A 341 -9.97 -4.38 -20.41
CA TYR A 341 -9.04 -4.16 -21.52
C TYR A 341 -7.74 -4.96 -21.34
N ALA A 342 -7.16 -4.90 -20.13
CA ALA A 342 -5.95 -5.65 -19.79
C ALA A 342 -6.17 -7.17 -19.94
N VAL A 343 -7.32 -7.69 -19.49
CA VAL A 343 -7.70 -9.11 -19.66
C VAL A 343 -7.79 -9.48 -21.15
N ASP A 344 -8.50 -8.68 -21.96
CA ASP A 344 -8.69 -8.94 -23.38
C ASP A 344 -7.36 -8.95 -24.16
N LYS A 345 -6.41 -8.10 -23.76
CA LYS A 345 -5.06 -8.00 -24.33
C LYS A 345 -4.04 -8.93 -23.65
N ARG A 346 -4.44 -9.73 -22.66
CA ARG A 346 -3.59 -10.65 -21.88
C ARG A 346 -2.41 -9.97 -21.19
N MET A 347 -2.63 -8.76 -20.71
CA MET A 347 -1.68 -7.98 -19.94
C MET A 347 -1.74 -8.39 -18.46
N THR A 348 -0.62 -8.32 -17.75
CA THR A 348 -0.52 -8.60 -16.29
C THR A 348 0.44 -7.65 -15.57
N ASN A 349 0.68 -6.51 -16.19
CA ASN A 349 1.71 -5.53 -15.87
C ASN A 349 1.11 -4.15 -15.52
N ILE A 350 -0.22 -4.08 -15.42
CA ILE A 350 -0.95 -2.87 -15.05
C ILE A 350 -1.35 -2.96 -13.58
N ARG A 351 -1.11 -1.91 -12.81
CA ARG A 351 -1.60 -1.79 -11.42
C ARG A 351 -2.33 -0.48 -11.27
N LEU A 352 -3.53 -0.54 -10.69
CA LEU A 352 -4.39 0.62 -10.49
C LEU A 352 -4.45 0.93 -8.98
N ARG A 353 -4.27 2.19 -8.60
CA ARG A 353 -4.39 2.66 -7.21
C ARG A 353 -5.25 3.91 -7.16
N SER A 354 -6.33 3.88 -6.39
CA SER A 354 -7.03 5.12 -6.08
C SER A 354 -6.27 5.93 -5.05
N GLN A 355 -6.22 7.24 -5.26
CA GLN A 355 -5.59 8.20 -4.38
C GLN A 355 -6.44 9.48 -4.41
N PRO A 356 -7.30 9.70 -3.39
CA PRO A 356 -8.21 10.86 -3.37
C PRO A 356 -7.52 12.22 -3.34
N ASP A 357 -6.28 12.27 -2.85
CA ASP A 357 -5.46 13.48 -2.82
C ASP A 357 -4.17 13.24 -3.61
N LEU A 358 -4.10 13.87 -4.78
CA LEU A 358 -2.96 13.83 -5.67
C LEU A 358 -1.88 14.88 -5.37
N SER A 359 -2.10 15.78 -4.40
CA SER A 359 -1.09 16.77 -4.00
C SER A 359 0.17 16.12 -3.41
N SER A 360 0.04 14.90 -2.87
CA SER A 360 1.12 14.07 -2.36
C SER A 360 0.97 12.64 -2.89
N LEU A 361 1.80 12.29 -3.87
CA LEU A 361 1.80 10.97 -4.47
C LEU A 361 2.31 9.93 -3.47
N PRO A 362 1.65 8.78 -3.36
CA PRO A 362 1.96 7.78 -2.34
C PRO A 362 3.17 6.91 -2.71
N PHE A 363 4.08 7.43 -3.53
CA PHE A 363 5.26 6.73 -4.00
C PHE A 363 6.51 7.32 -3.36
N PRO A 364 7.54 6.50 -3.10
CA PRO A 364 8.81 7.00 -2.57
C PRO A 364 9.47 7.96 -3.56
N THR A 365 10.30 8.85 -3.01
CA THR A 365 11.15 9.73 -3.82
C THR A 365 12.06 8.88 -4.71
N GLY A 366 12.04 9.16 -6.01
CA GLY A 366 12.85 8.46 -7.00
C GLY A 366 14.31 8.86 -6.88
N GLY A 367 15.20 7.87 -6.91
CA GLY A 367 16.61 8.02 -6.56
C GLY A 367 17.29 6.67 -6.36
N ASN A 368 18.50 6.70 -5.82
CA ASN A 368 19.20 5.50 -5.39
C ASN A 368 18.70 5.09 -4.00
N PHE A 369 18.07 3.92 -3.90
CA PHE A 369 17.68 3.30 -2.64
C PHE A 369 18.72 2.25 -2.23
N HIS A 370 18.63 1.74 -0.99
CA HIS A 370 19.50 0.71 -0.40
C HIS A 370 19.98 -0.33 -1.43
N TYR A 371 21.28 -0.68 -1.38
CA TYR A 371 21.97 -1.58 -2.31
C TYR A 371 22.05 -1.11 -3.78
N ARG A 372 22.05 0.20 -4.04
CA ARG A 372 22.13 0.78 -5.40
C ARG A 372 20.96 0.40 -6.30
N ARG A 373 19.81 0.04 -5.73
CA ARG A 373 18.60 -0.19 -6.50
C ARG A 373 17.97 1.17 -6.81
N ALA A 374 17.86 1.51 -8.10
CA ALA A 374 17.12 2.69 -8.51
C ALA A 374 15.62 2.51 -8.21
N VAL A 375 15.04 3.44 -7.46
CA VAL A 375 13.61 3.54 -7.17
C VAL A 375 13.03 4.72 -7.96
N GLY A 376 11.74 4.64 -8.28
CA GLY A 376 11.01 5.67 -9.01
C GLY A 376 10.71 5.30 -10.46
N TYR A 377 10.01 6.22 -11.13
CA TYR A 377 9.47 6.02 -12.47
C TYR A 377 10.37 6.62 -13.54
N HIS A 378 10.47 5.94 -14.68
CA HIS A 378 11.23 6.45 -15.82
C HIS A 378 10.48 7.55 -16.55
N LEU A 379 9.16 7.44 -16.58
CA LEU A 379 8.24 8.40 -17.16
C LEU A 379 7.02 8.49 -16.26
N VAL A 380 6.64 9.71 -15.92
CA VAL A 380 5.33 10.03 -15.33
C VAL A 380 4.54 10.81 -16.38
N ILE A 381 3.29 10.45 -16.59
CA ILE A 381 2.39 11.12 -17.55
C ILE A 381 1.18 11.61 -16.79
N VAL A 382 0.84 12.90 -16.93
CA VAL A 382 -0.45 13.42 -16.47
C VAL A 382 -1.40 13.42 -17.66
N ASP A 383 -2.55 12.78 -17.50
CA ASP A 383 -3.54 12.64 -18.57
C ASP A 383 -4.03 14.03 -19.04
N PRO A 384 -4.21 14.25 -20.36
CA PRO A 384 -4.77 15.49 -20.92
C PRO A 384 -6.13 15.94 -20.33
N SER A 385 -6.94 15.01 -19.83
CA SER A 385 -8.23 15.33 -19.22
C SER A 385 -8.13 15.71 -17.74
N THR A 386 -6.93 15.70 -17.15
CA THR A 386 -6.74 16.05 -15.74
C THR A 386 -7.03 17.53 -15.52
N ASP A 387 -7.89 17.84 -14.57
CA ASP A 387 -8.13 19.22 -14.13
C ASP A 387 -6.83 19.80 -13.55
N PRO A 388 -6.31 20.93 -14.10
CA PRO A 388 -5.09 21.54 -13.60
C PRO A 388 -5.12 21.91 -12.11
N HIS A 389 -6.29 22.16 -11.55
CA HIS A 389 -6.44 22.48 -10.12
C HIS A 389 -6.34 21.26 -9.20
N HIS A 390 -6.53 20.06 -9.76
CA HIS A 390 -6.44 18.78 -9.05
C HIS A 390 -5.21 17.95 -9.47
N ALA A 391 -4.40 18.46 -10.41
CA ALA A 391 -3.16 17.81 -10.80
C ALA A 391 -2.07 17.97 -9.71
N PRO A 392 -1.20 16.96 -9.52
CA PRO A 392 0.02 17.14 -8.74
C PRO A 392 0.89 18.25 -9.35
N SER A 393 1.61 18.98 -8.50
CA SER A 393 2.61 19.95 -8.97
C SER A 393 3.73 19.26 -9.75
N VAL A 394 4.37 19.98 -10.67
CA VAL A 394 5.51 19.43 -11.43
C VAL A 394 6.65 18.97 -10.52
N ASP A 395 6.88 19.66 -9.41
CA ASP A 395 7.88 19.26 -8.40
C ASP A 395 7.53 17.91 -7.75
N GLU A 396 6.25 17.69 -7.43
CA GLU A 396 5.78 16.43 -6.86
C GLU A 396 5.89 15.27 -7.87
N LEU A 397 5.58 15.54 -9.15
CA LEU A 397 5.78 14.59 -10.24
C LEU A 397 7.28 14.24 -10.38
N LEU A 398 8.16 15.24 -10.34
CA LEU A 398 9.61 15.04 -10.43
C LEU A 398 10.19 14.33 -9.18
N ARG A 399 9.55 14.47 -8.02
CA ARG A 399 9.95 13.76 -6.78
C ARG A 399 9.94 12.25 -7.00
N VAL A 400 8.89 11.70 -7.60
CA VAL A 400 8.72 10.24 -7.80
C VAL A 400 9.47 9.70 -9.02
N VAL A 401 9.95 10.59 -9.91
CA VAL A 401 10.77 10.23 -11.07
C VAL A 401 12.17 9.83 -10.62
N ARG A 402 12.75 8.79 -11.22
CA ARG A 402 14.17 8.43 -10.98
C ARG A 402 15.12 9.38 -11.72
N PRO A 403 16.39 9.53 -11.28
CA PRO A 403 17.39 10.30 -12.03
C PRO A 403 17.46 9.90 -13.51
N GLY A 404 17.45 10.90 -14.41
CA GLY A 404 17.40 10.71 -15.86
C GLY A 404 16.05 10.25 -16.43
N GLY A 405 15.00 10.22 -15.60
CA GLY A 405 13.61 10.07 -16.03
C GLY A 405 12.98 11.38 -16.52
N ALA A 406 11.69 11.36 -16.82
CA ALA A 406 10.95 12.55 -17.25
C ALA A 406 9.48 12.56 -16.80
N VAL A 407 8.87 13.73 -16.91
CA VAL A 407 7.46 14.00 -16.70
C VAL A 407 6.88 14.57 -17.99
N LEU A 408 5.76 14.02 -18.46
CA LEU A 408 4.99 14.52 -19.59
C LEU A 408 3.68 15.13 -19.05
N VAL A 409 3.53 16.44 -19.20
CA VAL A 409 2.39 17.23 -18.67
C VAL A 409 1.90 18.24 -19.70
N SER A 410 0.66 18.69 -19.54
CA SER A 410 0.15 19.87 -20.26
C SER A 410 1.05 21.08 -19.98
N ALA A 411 1.27 21.92 -20.99
CA ALA A 411 2.02 23.16 -20.84
C ALA A 411 1.41 24.10 -19.79
N ASP A 412 0.09 24.03 -19.58
CA ASP A 412 -0.64 24.83 -18.60
C ASP A 412 -0.32 24.46 -17.14
N LEU A 413 0.20 23.24 -16.90
CA LEU A 413 0.64 22.78 -15.59
C LEU A 413 2.06 23.24 -15.24
N LEU A 414 2.79 23.82 -16.20
CA LEU A 414 4.17 24.19 -15.98
C LEU A 414 4.25 25.50 -15.17
N THR A 415 4.56 25.36 -13.89
CA THR A 415 4.87 26.48 -13.01
C THR A 415 6.35 26.51 -12.67
N GLY A 416 7.00 27.68 -12.66
CA GLY A 416 8.41 27.80 -12.26
C GLY A 416 9.41 27.56 -13.41
N THR A 417 10.68 27.32 -13.05
CA THR A 417 11.77 27.14 -14.02
C THR A 417 12.20 25.67 -14.04
N HIS A 418 11.85 24.97 -15.12
CA HIS A 418 12.21 23.56 -15.32
C HIS A 418 12.92 23.35 -16.67
N GLU A 419 13.76 22.31 -16.74
CA GLU A 419 14.43 21.93 -17.99
C GLU A 419 13.45 21.21 -18.93
N ILE A 420 12.91 21.96 -19.90
CA ILE A 420 12.06 21.43 -20.96
C ILE A 420 12.93 20.76 -22.01
N SER A 421 12.73 19.47 -22.20
CA SER A 421 13.50 18.68 -23.19
C SER A 421 12.82 18.60 -24.56
N LYS A 422 11.49 18.57 -24.59
CA LYS A 422 10.67 18.54 -25.82
C LYS A 422 9.34 19.24 -25.58
N THR A 423 8.76 19.76 -26.66
CA THR A 423 7.39 20.27 -26.70
C THR A 423 6.66 19.66 -27.89
N GLY A 424 5.34 19.54 -27.80
CA GLY A 424 4.50 19.08 -28.91
C GLY A 424 3.04 19.10 -28.55
N ARG A 425 2.20 18.55 -29.42
CA ARG A 425 0.74 18.56 -29.22
C ARG A 425 0.20 17.14 -29.12
N ILE A 426 -0.74 16.94 -28.21
CA ILE A 426 -1.53 15.72 -28.09
C ILE A 426 -3.00 16.12 -28.25
N GLY A 427 -3.61 15.78 -29.38
CA GLY A 427 -4.90 16.34 -29.77
C GLY A 427 -4.83 17.86 -29.94
N SER A 428 -5.63 18.60 -29.19
CA SER A 428 -5.67 20.07 -29.21
C SER A 428 -4.82 20.74 -28.14
N GLN A 429 -4.22 19.99 -27.22
CA GLN A 429 -3.48 20.52 -26.09
C GLN A 429 -1.97 20.48 -26.32
N ASP A 430 -1.27 21.48 -25.79
CA ASP A 430 0.18 21.57 -25.85
C ASP A 430 0.79 20.85 -24.64
N PHE A 431 1.81 20.04 -24.88
CA PHE A 431 2.49 19.22 -23.89
C PHE A 431 3.97 19.54 -23.85
N VAL A 432 4.54 19.41 -22.66
CA VAL A 432 5.96 19.56 -22.41
C VAL A 432 6.52 18.31 -21.73
N LEU A 433 7.73 17.92 -22.13
CA LEU A 433 8.48 16.85 -21.51
C LEU A 433 9.58 17.46 -20.64
N VAL A 434 9.42 17.39 -19.33
CA VAL A 434 10.35 17.91 -18.33
C VAL A 434 11.26 16.78 -17.86
N ARG A 435 12.58 16.99 -17.89
CA ARG A 435 13.55 15.97 -17.45
C ARG A 435 13.95 16.15 -16.00
N LYS A 436 14.11 15.03 -15.28
CA LYS A 436 14.80 15.02 -13.99
C LYS A 436 16.31 14.95 -14.25
N PRO A 437 17.11 15.89 -13.71
CA PRO A 437 18.56 15.85 -13.84
C PRO A 437 19.14 14.51 -13.39
N LEU A 438 20.30 14.16 -13.95
CA LEU A 438 21.12 13.08 -13.39
C LEU A 438 21.68 13.56 -12.04
N GLU A 439 21.65 12.69 -11.03
CA GLU A 439 22.40 12.97 -9.79
C GLU A 439 23.90 13.05 -10.15
N PRO A 440 24.65 14.03 -9.60
CA PRO A 440 26.09 14.07 -9.78
C PRO A 440 26.69 12.78 -9.21
N SER A 441 27.45 12.09 -10.06
CA SER A 441 28.11 10.81 -9.75
C SER A 441 29.26 10.96 -8.77
#